data_AF-A0A962E443-F1
#
_entry.id   AF-A0A962E443-F1
#
_cell.length_a   1.000
_cell.length_b   1.000
_cell.length_c   1.000
_cell.angle_alpha   90.00
_cell.angle_beta   90.00
_cell.angle_gamma   90.00
#
_symmetry.space_group_name_H-M   'P 1'
#
loop_
_entity.id
_entity.type
_entity.pdbx_description
1 polymer ?
#
loop_
_entity_poly.entity_id
_entity_poly.type
_entity_poly.pdbx_seq_one_letter_code
_entity_poly.pdbx_strand_id
1 'polypeptide(L)'
;QMRMALSNVAFMPFGLLIDRWRWGVFDGSITPDHYNQAWWDLKAKYQGVAPVSERGEEFFDPGAKYHVPANTPYTRYFLARVLQFQFYKALCDAAGHTGPLHSCSFAGNTEAGAKYWEMLKRGQSQPWQQTLAELTGGESMDASAILEYFAPLQAWLTEQNAGKTCGY
;
A
#
# COMPACT_ATOMS: atom_id res chain seq x y z
N GLN A 1 -12.23 -1.60 12.72
CA GLN A 1 -11.44 -1.09 11.58
C GLN A 1 -10.05 -0.55 11.97
N MET A 2 -9.87 0.08 13.14
CA MET A 2 -8.56 0.62 13.57
C MET A 2 -7.40 -0.36 13.44
N ARG A 3 -7.56 -1.61 13.94
CA ARG A 3 -6.54 -2.67 13.78
C ARG A 3 -6.12 -2.88 12.32
N MET A 4 -7.10 -2.89 11.40
CA MET A 4 -6.82 -3.03 9.97
C MET A 4 -6.09 -1.80 9.43
N ALA A 5 -6.47 -0.58 9.82
CA ALA A 5 -5.79 0.63 9.37
C ALA A 5 -4.32 0.67 9.82
N LEU A 6 -4.01 0.24 11.04
CA LEU A 6 -2.62 0.15 11.54
C LEU A 6 -1.74 -0.80 10.71
N SER A 7 -2.29 -1.91 10.20
CA SER A 7 -1.52 -2.84 9.36
C SER A 7 -1.52 -2.51 7.86
N ASN A 8 -2.49 -1.71 7.41
CA ASN A 8 -2.71 -1.40 5.99
C ASN A 8 -2.32 0.05 5.69
N VAL A 9 -3.10 1.01 6.17
CA VAL A 9 -2.95 2.44 5.89
C VAL A 9 -1.63 2.98 6.44
N ALA A 10 -1.29 2.68 7.70
CA ALA A 10 -0.04 3.17 8.29
C ALA A 10 1.22 2.57 7.63
N PHE A 11 1.09 1.42 6.97
CA PHE A 11 2.17 0.80 6.21
C PHE A 11 2.41 1.48 4.85
N MET A 12 1.36 1.99 4.18
CA MET A 12 1.47 2.45 2.79
C MET A 12 2.57 3.49 2.55
N PRO A 13 2.79 4.51 3.41
CA PRO A 13 3.87 5.46 3.18
C PRO A 13 5.25 4.80 3.26
N PHE A 14 5.44 3.83 4.16
CA PHE A 14 6.67 3.02 4.23
C PHE A 14 6.83 2.09 3.01
N GLY A 15 5.74 1.51 2.54
CA GLY A 15 5.68 0.71 1.31
C GLY A 15 6.13 1.47 0.07
N LEU A 16 5.88 2.79 0.04
CA LEU A 16 6.25 3.68 -1.06
C LEU A 16 7.71 4.16 -0.95
N LEU A 17 8.15 4.59 0.23
CA LEU A 17 9.39 5.35 0.36
C LEU A 17 10.66 4.52 0.11
N ILE A 18 10.65 3.21 0.38
CA ILE A 18 11.85 2.38 0.26
C ILE A 18 12.37 2.34 -1.16
N ASP A 19 11.51 2.06 -2.14
CA ASP A 19 11.94 2.03 -3.53
C ASP A 19 12.10 3.44 -4.11
N ARG A 20 11.43 4.48 -3.58
CA ARG A 20 11.78 5.87 -3.92
C ARG A 20 13.22 6.21 -3.55
N TRP A 21 13.66 5.79 -2.35
CA TRP A 21 15.05 5.92 -1.95
C TRP A 21 15.97 5.11 -2.87
N ARG A 22 15.66 3.84 -3.13
CA ARG A 22 16.50 2.99 -4.01
C ARG A 22 16.59 3.50 -5.43
N TRP A 23 15.49 4.00 -6.00
CA TRP A 23 15.50 4.59 -7.34
C TRP A 23 16.39 5.82 -7.39
N GLY A 24 16.34 6.69 -6.39
CA GLY A 24 17.25 7.83 -6.29
C GLY A 24 18.72 7.42 -6.15
N VAL A 25 19.01 6.32 -5.45
CA VAL A 25 20.35 5.73 -5.41
C VAL A 25 20.76 5.19 -6.79
N PHE A 26 19.86 4.46 -7.47
CA PHE A 26 20.16 3.82 -8.76
C PHE A 26 20.29 4.81 -9.92
N ASP A 27 19.53 5.92 -9.90
CA ASP A 27 19.62 6.97 -10.92
C ASP A 27 20.69 8.03 -10.61
N GLY A 28 21.33 7.94 -9.43
CA GLY A 28 22.42 8.82 -8.99
C GLY A 28 21.97 10.16 -8.40
N SER A 29 20.67 10.42 -8.27
CA SER A 29 20.16 11.62 -7.59
C SER A 29 20.37 11.61 -6.07
N ILE A 30 20.59 10.43 -5.48
CA ILE A 30 21.04 10.25 -4.10
C ILE A 30 22.45 9.65 -4.14
N THR A 31 23.44 10.46 -3.79
CA THR A 31 24.85 10.06 -3.77
C THR A 31 25.21 9.31 -2.47
N PRO A 32 26.30 8.52 -2.45
CA PRO A 32 26.70 7.76 -1.25
C PRO A 32 26.90 8.57 0.02
N ASP A 33 27.32 9.84 -0.10
CA ASP A 33 27.48 10.81 1.00
C ASP A 33 26.15 11.45 1.46
N HIS A 34 25.02 11.02 0.92
CA HIS A 34 23.67 11.48 1.26
C HIS A 34 22.67 10.32 1.45
N TYR A 35 23.14 9.08 1.57
CA TYR A 35 22.27 7.92 1.70
C TYR A 35 21.38 7.99 2.93
N ASN A 36 21.94 8.34 4.08
CA ASN A 36 21.22 8.31 5.34
C ASN A 36 20.31 9.54 5.49
N GLN A 37 20.79 10.72 5.10
CA GLN A 37 20.00 11.95 5.07
C GLN A 37 18.75 11.77 4.19
N ALA A 38 18.92 11.33 2.93
CA ALA A 38 17.80 11.14 2.02
C ALA A 38 16.80 10.08 2.53
N TRP A 39 17.29 9.06 3.23
CA TRP A 39 16.43 8.06 3.87
C TRP A 39 15.55 8.69 4.96
N TRP A 40 16.12 9.48 5.86
CA TRP A 40 15.36 10.16 6.91
C TRP A 40 14.46 11.27 6.38
N ASP A 41 14.87 11.99 5.34
CA ASP A 41 14.02 12.97 4.65
C ASP A 41 12.77 12.31 4.07
N LEU A 42 12.91 11.14 3.46
CA LEU A 42 11.78 10.37 2.93
C LEU A 42 10.90 9.82 4.05
N LYS A 43 11.47 9.36 5.17
CA LYS A 43 10.69 8.93 6.34
C LYS A 43 9.92 10.08 6.99
N ALA A 44 10.54 11.25 7.13
CA ALA A 44 9.87 12.44 7.58
C ALA A 44 8.73 12.79 6.61
N LYS A 45 9.03 12.96 5.32
CA LYS A 45 8.07 13.37 4.27
C LYS A 45 6.86 12.44 4.11
N TYR A 46 7.03 11.13 4.25
CA TYR A 46 5.97 10.16 3.98
C TYR A 46 5.32 9.62 5.25
N GLN A 47 6.08 9.40 6.32
CA GLN A 47 5.56 8.80 7.55
C GLN A 47 5.38 9.79 8.70
N GLY A 48 6.04 10.95 8.68
CA GLY A 48 6.04 11.87 9.82
C GLY A 48 6.84 11.36 11.01
N VAL A 49 7.92 10.61 10.76
CA VAL A 49 8.76 10.05 11.83
C VAL A 49 10.19 10.56 11.72
N ALA A 50 10.80 10.77 12.88
CA ALA A 50 12.19 11.20 13.04
C ALA A 50 13.02 10.10 13.73
N PRO A 51 14.34 10.09 13.58
CA PRO A 51 15.19 9.24 14.39
C PRO A 51 15.17 9.69 15.86
N VAL A 52 15.42 8.77 16.79
CA VAL A 52 15.45 9.07 18.25
C VAL A 52 16.69 9.86 18.65
N SER A 53 17.77 9.73 17.90
CA SER A 53 19.01 10.50 18.05
C SER A 53 19.43 11.03 16.67
N GLU A 54 20.34 11.99 16.63
CA GLU A 54 21.00 12.40 15.39
C GLU A 54 21.66 11.19 14.71
N ARG A 55 21.57 11.13 13.37
CA ARG A 55 22.12 10.05 12.54
C ARG A 55 22.78 10.61 11.28
N GLY A 56 24.10 10.76 11.33
CA GLY A 56 24.89 11.19 10.18
C GLY A 56 25.11 10.08 9.14
N GLU A 57 25.99 10.35 8.18
CA GLU A 57 26.32 9.47 7.06
C GLU A 57 27.33 8.38 7.42
N GLU A 58 27.83 8.36 8.66
CA GLU A 58 28.52 7.20 9.23
C GLU A 58 27.59 5.99 9.42
N PHE A 59 26.27 6.21 9.32
CA PHE A 59 25.25 5.18 9.39
C PHE A 59 24.68 4.82 8.03
N PHE A 60 24.19 3.58 7.92
CA PHE A 60 23.45 3.10 6.77
C PHE A 60 22.12 2.49 7.22
N ASP A 61 21.23 3.33 7.78
CA ASP A 61 19.94 2.90 8.30
C ASP A 61 19.01 2.21 7.27
N PRO A 62 18.98 2.57 5.97
CA PRO A 62 18.24 1.76 4.99
C PRO A 62 18.74 0.31 4.93
N GLY A 63 20.03 0.06 5.19
CA GLY A 63 20.60 -1.28 5.25
C GLY A 63 20.05 -2.16 6.37
N ALA A 64 19.48 -1.58 7.42
CA ALA A 64 18.85 -2.32 8.51
C ALA A 64 17.48 -2.91 8.12
N LYS A 65 16.94 -2.56 6.95
CA LYS A 65 15.69 -3.14 6.41
C LYS A 65 16.02 -4.27 5.44
N TYR A 66 15.81 -5.53 5.84
CA TYR A 66 16.06 -6.78 5.07
C TYR A 66 16.04 -6.65 3.54
N HIS A 67 14.98 -6.06 2.97
CA HIS A 67 14.78 -5.95 1.53
C HIS A 67 15.86 -5.14 0.80
N VAL A 68 16.50 -4.18 1.48
CA VAL A 68 17.60 -3.38 0.94
C VAL A 68 18.85 -4.26 0.73
N PRO A 69 19.48 -4.88 1.76
CA PRO A 69 20.64 -5.74 1.56
C PRO A 69 20.32 -7.04 0.81
N ALA A 70 19.09 -7.55 0.89
CA ALA A 70 18.65 -8.73 0.10
C ALA A 70 18.24 -8.38 -1.35
N ASN A 71 18.45 -7.14 -1.78
CA ASN A 71 18.10 -6.63 -3.12
C ASN A 71 16.69 -7.02 -3.61
N THR A 72 15.70 -7.00 -2.71
CA THR A 72 14.32 -7.36 -3.03
C THR A 72 13.50 -6.09 -3.29
N PRO A 73 12.92 -5.89 -4.50
CA PRO A 73 12.02 -4.75 -4.81
C PRO A 73 10.89 -4.57 -3.79
N TYR A 74 10.64 -3.35 -3.31
CA TYR A 74 9.69 -3.07 -2.24
C TYR A 74 8.34 -2.52 -2.70
N THR A 75 8.29 -1.85 -3.85
CA THR A 75 7.07 -1.25 -4.45
C THR A 75 5.94 -2.26 -4.57
N ARG A 76 6.28 -3.54 -4.76
CA ARG A 76 5.33 -4.66 -4.78
C ARG A 76 4.38 -4.66 -3.57
N TYR A 77 4.82 -4.23 -2.38
CA TYR A 77 3.97 -4.21 -1.18
C TYR A 77 2.99 -3.03 -1.18
N PHE A 78 3.40 -1.88 -1.71
CA PHE A 78 2.51 -0.73 -1.89
C PHE A 78 1.41 -1.06 -2.91
N LEU A 79 1.80 -1.57 -4.08
CA LEU A 79 0.86 -1.96 -5.14
C LEU A 79 -0.05 -3.11 -4.70
N ALA A 80 0.48 -4.12 -4.02
CA ALA A 80 -0.32 -5.21 -3.47
C ALA A 80 -1.38 -4.70 -2.50
N ARG A 81 -1.12 -3.63 -1.73
CA ARG A 81 -2.12 -3.04 -0.84
C ARG A 81 -3.25 -2.38 -1.61
N VAL A 82 -2.95 -1.64 -2.68
CA VAL A 82 -3.98 -1.07 -3.58
C VAL A 82 -4.82 -2.17 -4.21
N LEU A 83 -4.15 -3.13 -4.85
CA LEU A 83 -4.80 -4.27 -5.51
C LEU A 83 -5.62 -5.13 -4.55
N GLN A 84 -5.16 -5.32 -3.32
CA GLN A 84 -5.90 -6.10 -2.31
C GLN A 84 -7.32 -5.57 -2.11
N PHE A 85 -7.47 -4.25 -1.92
CA PHE A 85 -8.80 -3.65 -1.70
C PHE A 85 -9.60 -3.57 -3.00
N GLN A 86 -8.96 -3.29 -4.13
CA GLN A 86 -9.61 -3.31 -5.43
C GLN A 86 -10.18 -4.70 -5.77
N PHE A 87 -9.42 -5.76 -5.53
CA PHE A 87 -9.86 -7.15 -5.70
C PHE A 87 -10.96 -7.51 -4.72
N TYR A 88 -10.78 -7.16 -3.45
CA TYR A 88 -11.76 -7.42 -2.40
C TYR A 88 -13.11 -6.78 -2.75
N LYS A 89 -13.12 -5.52 -3.18
CA LYS A 89 -14.33 -4.84 -3.67
C LYS A 89 -14.95 -5.58 -4.84
N ALA A 90 -14.19 -5.88 -5.89
CA ALA A 90 -14.71 -6.55 -7.08
C ALA A 90 -15.33 -7.93 -6.76
N LEU A 91 -14.77 -8.66 -5.79
CA LEU A 91 -15.28 -9.95 -5.33
C LEU A 91 -16.52 -9.81 -4.44
N CYS A 92 -16.58 -8.76 -3.61
CA CYS A 92 -17.78 -8.44 -2.84
C CYS A 92 -18.95 -8.03 -3.74
N ASP A 93 -18.68 -7.24 -4.77
CA ASP A 93 -19.68 -6.85 -5.76
C ASP A 93 -20.19 -8.08 -6.52
N ALA A 94 -19.28 -8.97 -6.96
CA ALA A 94 -19.64 -10.24 -7.59
C ALA A 94 -20.40 -11.20 -6.65
N ALA A 95 -20.23 -11.07 -5.34
CA ALA A 95 -20.99 -11.83 -4.35
C ALA A 95 -22.37 -11.22 -4.04
N GLY A 96 -22.73 -10.09 -4.66
CA GLY A 96 -23.99 -9.39 -4.42
C GLY A 96 -24.07 -8.66 -3.07
N HIS A 97 -22.92 -8.34 -2.46
CA HIS A 97 -22.88 -7.62 -1.18
C HIS A 97 -23.36 -6.18 -1.34
N THR A 98 -24.29 -5.73 -0.49
CA THR A 98 -24.88 -4.37 -0.55
C THR A 98 -24.56 -3.49 0.67
N GLY A 99 -23.87 -4.04 1.68
CA GLY A 99 -23.53 -3.34 2.91
C GLY A 99 -22.18 -2.61 2.85
N PRO A 100 -21.71 -2.05 3.98
CA PRO A 100 -20.38 -1.46 4.07
C PRO A 100 -19.29 -2.46 3.64
N LEU A 101 -18.37 -2.06 2.77
CA LEU A 101 -17.37 -2.96 2.18
C LEU A 101 -16.60 -3.78 3.24
N HIS A 102 -16.22 -3.16 4.37
CA HIS A 102 -15.50 -3.84 5.45
C HIS A 102 -16.25 -4.97 6.16
N SER A 103 -17.56 -5.12 5.91
CA SER A 103 -18.40 -6.18 6.47
C SER A 103 -18.62 -7.35 5.51
N CYS A 104 -18.16 -7.23 4.26
CA CYS A 104 -18.34 -8.25 3.24
C CYS A 104 -17.64 -9.56 3.60
N SER A 105 -18.32 -10.66 3.33
CA SER A 105 -17.72 -11.99 3.24
C SER A 105 -18.28 -12.67 2.00
N PHE A 106 -17.41 -13.13 1.12
CA PHE A 106 -17.77 -13.94 -0.05
C PHE A 106 -17.43 -15.42 0.16
N ALA A 107 -17.30 -15.86 1.42
CA ALA A 107 -17.08 -17.27 1.75
C ALA A 107 -18.24 -18.13 1.23
N GLY A 108 -17.91 -19.18 0.47
CA GLY A 108 -18.91 -20.06 -0.13
C GLY A 108 -19.62 -19.48 -1.36
N ASN A 109 -19.28 -18.26 -1.81
CA ASN A 109 -19.87 -17.69 -3.02
C ASN A 109 -19.13 -18.20 -4.27
N THR A 110 -19.85 -18.95 -5.11
CA THR A 110 -19.28 -19.59 -6.31
C THR A 110 -18.99 -18.59 -7.43
N GLU A 111 -19.76 -17.51 -7.54
CA GLU A 111 -19.58 -16.48 -8.57
C GLU A 111 -18.30 -15.67 -8.34
N ALA A 112 -18.09 -15.15 -7.12
CA ALA A 112 -16.85 -14.49 -6.73
C ALA A 112 -15.65 -15.43 -6.86
N GLY A 113 -15.80 -16.69 -6.44
CA GLY A 113 -14.76 -17.71 -6.59
C GLY A 113 -14.37 -17.98 -8.04
N ALA A 114 -15.36 -18.13 -8.94
CA ALA A 114 -15.13 -18.33 -10.37
C ALA A 114 -14.40 -17.12 -10.98
N LYS A 115 -14.85 -15.91 -10.66
CA LYS A 115 -14.24 -14.66 -11.15
C LYS A 115 -12.78 -14.54 -10.72
N TYR A 116 -12.47 -14.85 -9.45
CA TYR A 116 -11.11 -14.84 -8.95
C TYR A 116 -10.24 -15.91 -9.63
N TRP A 117 -10.79 -17.12 -9.83
CA TRP A 117 -10.07 -18.21 -10.48
C TRP A 117 -9.71 -17.92 -11.93
N GLU A 118 -10.59 -17.28 -12.71
CA GLU A 118 -10.27 -16.90 -14.08
C GLU A 118 -9.08 -15.94 -14.15
N MET A 119 -9.04 -14.94 -13.26
CA MET A 119 -7.89 -14.03 -13.12
C MET A 119 -6.61 -14.80 -12.78
N LEU A 120 -6.66 -15.72 -11.79
CA LEU A 120 -5.49 -16.50 -11.37
C LEU A 120 -4.94 -17.41 -12.47
N LYS A 121 -5.80 -18.02 -13.29
CA LYS A 121 -5.40 -18.92 -14.39
C LYS A 121 -4.55 -18.23 -15.45
N ARG A 122 -4.67 -16.90 -15.59
CA ARG A 122 -3.88 -16.12 -16.56
C ARG A 122 -2.39 -16.15 -16.25
N GLY A 123 -2.00 -16.22 -14.98
CA GLY A 123 -0.59 -16.12 -14.59
C GLY A 123 0.07 -14.89 -15.22
N GLN A 124 1.12 -15.10 -16.03
CA GLN A 124 1.82 -14.05 -16.79
C GLN A 124 1.60 -14.16 -18.31
N SER A 125 0.50 -14.80 -18.75
CA SER A 125 0.24 -15.04 -20.17
C SER A 125 -0.21 -13.82 -20.97
N GLN A 126 -0.60 -12.73 -20.29
CA GLN A 126 -1.06 -11.49 -20.91
C GLN A 126 -0.68 -10.27 -20.06
N PRO A 127 -0.77 -9.04 -20.60
CA PRO A 127 -0.52 -7.82 -19.84
C PRO A 127 -1.39 -7.76 -18.58
N TRP A 128 -0.79 -7.36 -17.45
CA TRP A 128 -1.47 -7.37 -16.16
C TRP A 128 -2.73 -6.50 -16.14
N GLN A 129 -2.78 -5.44 -16.96
CA GLN A 129 -3.95 -4.56 -17.10
C GLN A 129 -5.17 -5.32 -17.62
N GLN A 130 -4.98 -6.24 -18.58
CA GLN A 130 -6.07 -7.06 -19.13
C GLN A 130 -6.56 -8.05 -18.07
N THR A 131 -5.63 -8.71 -17.37
CA THR A 131 -5.95 -9.59 -16.23
C THR A 131 -6.66 -8.85 -15.09
N LEU A 132 -6.28 -7.60 -14.83
CA LEU A 132 -6.94 -6.73 -13.85
C LEU A 132 -8.38 -6.39 -14.28
N ALA A 133 -8.58 -6.08 -15.56
CA ALA A 133 -9.90 -5.75 -16.10
C ALA A 133 -10.87 -6.94 -16.04
N GLU A 134 -10.41 -8.16 -16.27
CA GLU A 134 -11.23 -9.38 -16.13
C GLU A 134 -11.82 -9.54 -14.71
N LEU A 135 -11.04 -9.18 -13.67
CA LEU A 135 -11.51 -9.25 -12.29
C LEU A 135 -12.32 -8.02 -11.87
N THR A 136 -11.81 -6.83 -12.17
CA THR A 136 -12.27 -5.57 -11.56
C THR A 136 -13.14 -4.72 -12.48
N GLY A 137 -13.17 -5.02 -13.78
CA GLY A 137 -13.86 -4.22 -14.80
C GLY A 137 -13.05 -3.02 -15.30
N GLY A 138 -11.82 -2.79 -14.82
CA GLY A 138 -10.97 -1.68 -15.26
C GLY A 138 -9.50 -2.07 -15.42
N GLU A 139 -8.78 -1.36 -16.28
CA GLU A 139 -7.37 -1.62 -16.61
C GLU A 139 -6.37 -0.89 -15.69
N SER A 140 -6.87 -0.05 -14.78
CA SER A 140 -6.06 0.79 -13.89
C SER A 140 -6.15 0.35 -12.44
N MET A 141 -5.04 0.48 -11.72
CA MET A 141 -5.05 0.36 -10.26
C MET A 141 -5.83 1.51 -9.64
N ASP A 142 -6.73 1.20 -8.73
CA ASP A 142 -7.60 2.17 -8.08
C ASP A 142 -7.54 2.05 -6.55
N ALA A 143 -7.20 3.15 -5.89
CA ALA A 143 -7.13 3.25 -4.44
C ALA A 143 -8.48 3.62 -3.80
N SER A 144 -9.52 3.92 -4.57
CA SER A 144 -10.85 4.28 -4.06
C SER A 144 -11.44 3.21 -3.13
N ALA A 145 -11.20 1.93 -3.42
CA ALA A 145 -11.65 0.82 -2.59
C ALA A 145 -11.03 0.82 -1.18
N ILE A 146 -9.82 1.37 -1.01
CA ILE A 146 -9.21 1.57 0.33
C ILE A 146 -10.03 2.60 1.10
N LEU A 147 -10.34 3.74 0.45
CA LEU A 147 -11.12 4.82 1.06
C LEU A 147 -12.51 4.34 1.44
N GLU A 148 -13.19 3.62 0.54
CA GLU A 148 -14.50 3.01 0.81
C GLU A 148 -14.44 2.05 2.00
N TYR A 149 -13.45 1.14 2.02
CA TYR A 149 -13.30 0.17 3.10
C TYR A 149 -13.16 0.88 4.46
N PHE A 150 -12.35 1.95 4.53
CA PHE A 150 -12.05 2.66 5.77
C PHE A 150 -12.94 3.88 6.05
N ALA A 151 -13.94 4.17 5.21
CA ALA A 151 -14.78 5.37 5.34
C ALA A 151 -15.40 5.55 6.75
N PRO A 152 -15.94 4.52 7.42
CA PRO A 152 -16.47 4.69 8.79
C PRO A 152 -15.39 5.05 9.82
N LEU A 153 -14.19 4.48 9.69
CA LEU A 153 -13.06 4.83 10.55
C LEU A 153 -12.57 6.25 10.26
N GLN A 154 -12.52 6.66 9.00
CA GLN A 154 -12.09 8.00 8.62
C GLN A 154 -13.06 9.06 9.17
N ALA A 155 -14.37 8.81 9.08
CA ALA A 155 -15.39 9.69 9.68
C ALA A 155 -15.17 9.81 11.20
N TRP A 156 -15.02 8.68 11.89
CA TRP A 156 -14.75 8.67 13.32
C TRP A 156 -13.44 9.41 13.68
N LEU A 157 -12.36 9.18 12.95
CA LEU A 157 -11.08 9.86 13.17
C LEU A 157 -11.17 11.38 12.96
N THR A 158 -11.99 11.82 12.01
CA THR A 158 -12.22 13.24 11.74
C THR A 158 -12.87 13.91 12.95
N GLU A 159 -13.88 13.27 13.54
CA GLU A 159 -14.50 13.74 14.78
C GLU A 159 -13.52 13.75 15.97
N GLN A 160 -12.76 12.67 16.15
CA GLN A 160 -11.80 12.56 17.26
C GLN A 160 -10.60 13.52 17.16
N ASN A 161 -10.32 14.02 15.96
CA ASN A 161 -9.24 14.96 15.71
C ASN A 161 -9.73 16.40 15.51
N ALA A 162 -11.02 16.68 15.75
CA ALA A 162 -11.53 18.05 15.75
C ALA A 162 -10.71 18.92 16.72
N GLY A 163 -10.22 20.06 16.22
CA GLY A 163 -9.37 20.98 17.00
C GLY A 163 -7.90 20.56 17.14
N LYS A 164 -7.48 19.44 16.55
CA LYS A 164 -6.07 19.04 16.51
C LYS A 164 -5.42 19.44 15.18
N THR A 165 -4.11 19.64 15.20
CA THR A 165 -3.33 19.79 13.96
C THR A 165 -3.05 18.41 13.39
N CYS A 166 -3.50 18.16 12.16
CA CYS A 166 -3.25 16.92 11.43
C CYS A 166 -2.08 17.15 10.45
N GLY A 167 -0.97 16.47 10.67
CA GLY A 167 0.29 16.70 9.97
C GLY A 167 1.44 16.76 10.98
N TYR A 168 2.63 17.08 10.49
CA TYR A 168 3.86 17.21 11.26
C TYR A 168 4.72 18.31 10.66
#